data_AF-A0A959YR88-F1
#
_entry.id   AF-A0A959YR88-F1
#
_cell.length_a   1.000
_cell.length_b   1.000
_cell.length_c   1.000
_cell.angle_alpha   90.00
_cell.angle_beta   90.00
_cell.angle_gamma   90.00
#
_symmetry.space_group_name_H-M   'P 1'
#
loop_
_entity.id
_entity.type
_entity.pdbx_description
1 polymer ?
#
loop_
_entity_poly.entity_id
_entity_poly.type
_entity_poly.pdbx_seq_one_letter_code
_entity_poly.pdbx_strand_id
1 'polypeptide(L)'
;MTYNFDEIVDRKGTSCVKWDIVETYFGGKDILPMWVADMDFKTPDFIVEAVKARASHEIYGYTVRPESYYTSLINWISKKHSWKIEKDWVIFSPGIVPAVNLA
;
A
#
# COMPACT_ATOMS: atom_id res chain seq x y z
N MET A 1 -0.30 -11.94 -18.02
CA MET A 1 0.51 -12.21 -16.81
C MET A 1 -0.36 -13.03 -15.87
N THR A 2 0.18 -14.10 -15.31
CA THR A 2 -0.54 -14.97 -14.38
C THR A 2 0.04 -14.74 -12.99
N TYR A 3 -0.78 -14.30 -12.04
CA TYR A 3 -0.40 -14.18 -10.63
C TYR A 3 -0.84 -15.44 -9.90
N ASN A 4 0.03 -15.97 -9.02
CA ASN A 4 -0.32 -17.11 -8.18
C ASN A 4 -0.89 -16.61 -6.84
N PHE A 5 -2.22 -16.55 -6.73
CA PHE A 5 -2.91 -16.20 -5.49
C PHE A 5 -3.11 -17.40 -4.55
N ASP A 6 -2.83 -18.63 -5.01
CA ASP A 6 -2.88 -19.84 -4.19
C ASP A 6 -1.58 -20.06 -3.38
N GLU A 7 -0.53 -19.28 -3.66
CA GLU A 7 0.71 -19.31 -2.90
C GLU A 7 0.46 -18.86 -1.45
N ILE A 8 0.72 -19.75 -0.50
CA ILE A 8 0.68 -19.42 0.93
C ILE A 8 1.97 -18.67 1.28
N VAL A 9 1.82 -17.43 1.74
CA VAL A 9 2.94 -16.60 2.22
C VAL A 9 2.86 -16.53 3.75
N ASP A 10 3.88 -17.06 4.43
CA ASP A 10 3.98 -16.89 5.88
C ASP A 10 4.34 -15.43 6.22
N ARG A 11 3.51 -14.81 7.07
CA ARG A 11 3.64 -13.43 7.52
C ARG A 11 3.95 -13.33 9.01
N LYS A 12 4.10 -14.45 9.72
CA LYS A 12 4.47 -14.42 11.14
C LYS A 12 5.91 -13.94 11.30
N GLY A 13 6.14 -13.14 12.33
CA GLY A 13 7.46 -12.58 12.64
C GLY A 13 7.91 -11.47 11.69
N THR A 14 7.02 -10.95 10.83
CA THR A 14 7.32 -9.82 9.94
C THR A 14 6.92 -8.47 10.54
N SER A 15 6.54 -8.45 11.83
CA SER A 15 5.95 -7.29 12.50
C SER A 15 4.65 -6.80 11.84
N CYS A 16 3.83 -7.73 11.34
CA CYS A 16 2.55 -7.36 10.71
C CYS A 16 1.40 -7.30 11.72
N VAL A 17 0.54 -6.29 11.58
CA VAL A 17 -0.64 -6.09 12.43
C VAL A 17 -1.59 -7.30 12.36
N LYS A 18 -1.77 -7.88 11.18
CA LYS A 18 -2.77 -8.94 11.00
C LYS A 18 -2.46 -10.21 11.80
N TRP A 19 -1.19 -10.65 11.78
CA TRP A 19 -0.79 -11.94 12.37
C TRP A 19 -0.06 -11.80 13.71
N ASP A 20 0.81 -10.81 13.88
CA ASP A 20 1.75 -10.79 15.03
C ASP A 20 1.16 -10.18 16.31
N ILE A 21 0.03 -9.48 16.22
CA ILE A 21 -0.65 -8.89 17.39
C ILE A 21 -2.04 -9.47 17.63
N VAL A 22 -2.36 -10.61 17.01
CA VAL A 22 -3.66 -11.28 17.16
C VAL A 22 -3.93 -11.69 18.61
N GLU A 23 -2.91 -12.19 19.32
CA GLU A 23 -3.02 -12.54 20.74
C GLU A 23 -3.30 -11.31 21.61
N THR A 24 -2.62 -10.20 21.34
CA THR A 24 -2.83 -8.94 22.08
C THR A 24 -4.24 -8.39 21.90
N TYR A 25 -4.80 -8.49 20.68
CA TYR A 25 -6.12 -7.94 20.36
C TYR A 25 -7.28 -8.87 20.73
N PHE A 26 -7.08 -10.18 20.67
CA PHE A 26 -8.17 -11.17 20.80
C PHE A 26 -7.96 -12.20 21.91
N GLY A 27 -6.83 -12.19 22.61
CA GLY A 27 -6.56 -13.01 23.79
C GLY A 27 -6.27 -14.50 23.52
N GLY A 28 -6.07 -14.90 22.26
CA GLY A 28 -5.82 -16.29 21.88
C GLY A 28 -4.64 -16.46 20.92
N LYS A 29 -3.92 -17.58 21.06
CA LYS A 29 -2.75 -17.93 20.23
C LYS A 29 -3.10 -18.69 18.94
N ASP A 30 -4.21 -19.42 18.96
CA ASP A 30 -4.68 -20.25 17.83
C ASP A 30 -5.84 -19.59 17.08
N ILE A 31 -5.62 -18.34 16.66
CA ILE A 31 -6.60 -17.57 15.89
C ILE A 31 -6.11 -17.48 14.44
N LEU A 32 -6.98 -17.83 13.49
CA LEU A 32 -6.77 -17.53 12.07
C LEU A 32 -7.21 -16.08 11.81
N PRO A 33 -6.29 -15.13 11.55
CA PRO A 33 -6.64 -13.73 11.47
C PRO A 33 -7.33 -13.38 10.14
N MET A 34 -8.58 -12.93 10.23
CA MET A 34 -9.40 -12.47 9.09
C MET A 34 -10.05 -11.11 9.35
N TRP A 35 -9.40 -10.24 10.12
CA TRP A 35 -10.02 -9.06 10.75
C TRP A 35 -9.60 -7.72 10.12
N VAL A 36 -8.30 -7.42 10.06
CA VAL A 36 -7.78 -6.15 9.55
C VAL A 36 -7.65 -6.17 8.03
N ALA A 37 -7.92 -5.02 7.39
CA ALA A 37 -8.00 -4.87 5.94
C ALA A 37 -6.63 -4.71 5.26
N ASP A 38 -5.81 -5.77 5.31
CA ASP A 38 -4.70 -6.01 4.38
C ASP A 38 -4.79 -7.43 3.78
N MET A 39 -3.99 -7.72 2.77
CA MET A 39 -4.05 -8.99 2.03
C MET A 39 -2.86 -9.89 2.40
N ASP A 40 -3.06 -11.22 2.32
CA ASP A 40 -2.00 -12.22 2.43
C ASP A 40 -1.43 -12.62 1.05
N PHE A 41 -1.46 -11.70 0.09
CA PHE A 41 -0.90 -11.87 -1.24
C PHE A 41 0.40 -11.08 -1.39
N LYS A 42 1.29 -11.57 -2.25
CA LYS A 42 2.46 -10.79 -2.67
C LYS A 42 2.03 -9.54 -3.43
N THR A 43 2.71 -8.44 -3.15
CA THR A 43 2.65 -7.24 -3.98
C THR A 43 3.12 -7.57 -5.40
N PRO A 44 2.47 -7.06 -6.47
CA PRO A 44 2.87 -7.30 -7.84
C PRO A 44 4.33 -6.91 -8.12
N ASP A 45 5.01 -7.71 -8.97
CA ASP A 45 6.45 -7.54 -9.26
C ASP A 45 6.82 -6.13 -9.70
N PHE A 46 6.00 -5.48 -10.53
CA PHE A 46 6.30 -4.13 -11.01
C PHE A 46 6.35 -3.07 -9.89
N ILE A 47 5.65 -3.29 -8.77
CA ILE A 47 5.75 -2.43 -7.58
C ILE A 47 6.99 -2.81 -6.77
N VAL A 48 7.23 -4.11 -6.57
CA VAL A 48 8.41 -4.61 -5.84
C VAL A 48 9.70 -4.13 -6.50
N GLU A 49 9.80 -4.23 -7.83
CA GLU A 49 10.97 -3.78 -8.59
C GLU A 49 11.15 -2.26 -8.53
N ALA A 50 10.06 -1.47 -8.55
CA ALA A 50 10.16 -0.03 -8.37
C ALA A 50 10.68 0.36 -6.97
N VAL A 51 10.26 -0.37 -5.92
CA VAL A 51 10.76 -0.17 -4.56
C VAL A 51 12.24 -0.56 -4.45
N LYS A 52 12.63 -1.72 -5.01
CA LYS A 52 14.04 -2.15 -5.04
C LYS A 52 14.93 -1.15 -5.78
N ALA A 53 14.49 -0.67 -6.95
CA ALA A 53 15.22 0.32 -7.74
C ALA A 53 15.34 1.66 -6.99
N ARG A 54 14.32 2.06 -6.21
CA ARG A 54 14.44 3.25 -5.36
C ARG A 54 15.45 3.03 -4.22
N ALA A 55 15.42 1.86 -3.59
CA ALA A 55 16.33 1.50 -2.51
C ALA A 55 17.80 1.46 -2.99
N SER A 56 18.08 1.00 -4.21
CA SER A 56 19.45 0.89 -4.73
C SER A 56 20.17 2.22 -4.99
N HIS A 57 19.51 3.36 -4.85
CA HIS A 57 20.15 4.69 -4.99
C HIS A 57 20.92 5.12 -3.72
N GLU A 58 20.73 4.42 -2.59
CA GLU A 58 21.46 4.57 -1.32
C GLU A 58 21.39 5.95 -0.61
N ILE A 59 20.77 6.96 -1.22
CA ILE A 59 20.49 8.27 -0.61
C ILE A 59 18.99 8.42 -0.36
N TYR A 60 18.60 8.62 0.90
CA TYR A 60 17.20 8.65 1.37
C TYR A 60 16.76 9.99 1.98
N GLY A 61 17.26 11.09 1.42
CA GLY A 61 16.89 12.44 1.86
C GLY A 61 15.47 12.87 1.45
N TYR A 62 15.19 14.16 1.60
CA TYR A 62 13.90 14.74 1.25
C TYR A 62 13.51 14.46 -0.21
N THR A 63 12.30 13.95 -0.41
CA THR A 63 11.78 13.57 -1.73
C THR A 63 10.71 14.56 -2.18
N VAL A 64 10.90 15.14 -3.36
CA VAL A 64 9.87 15.91 -4.06
C VAL A 64 8.99 14.98 -4.90
N ARG A 65 7.70 15.28 -5.03
CA ARG A 65 6.79 14.51 -5.89
C ARG A 65 6.94 14.97 -7.34
N PRO A 66 7.40 14.11 -8.27
CA PRO A 66 7.53 14.48 -9.67
C PRO A 66 6.17 14.59 -10.36
N GLU A 67 6.11 15.22 -11.54
CA GLU A 67 4.87 15.30 -12.35
C GLU A 67 4.27 13.92 -12.64
N SER A 68 5.12 12.91 -12.85
CA SER A 68 4.70 11.53 -13.11
C SER A 68 3.82 10.95 -12.00
N TYR A 69 4.00 11.38 -10.74
CA TYR A 69 3.12 11.02 -9.63
C TYR A 69 1.69 11.47 -9.91
N TYR A 70 1.48 12.75 -10.21
CA TYR A 70 0.16 13.32 -10.47
C TYR A 70 -0.45 12.76 -11.75
N THR A 71 0.33 12.69 -12.83
CA THR A 71 -0.14 12.12 -14.11
C THR A 71 -0.60 10.68 -13.95
N SER A 72 0.09 9.85 -13.15
CA SER A 72 -0.31 8.46 -12.92
C SER A 72 -1.67 8.36 -12.22
N LEU A 73 -1.92 9.19 -11.21
CA LEU A 73 -3.19 9.23 -10.47
C LEU A 73 -4.35 9.72 -11.35
N ILE A 74 -4.14 10.83 -12.07
CA ILE A 74 -5.15 11.42 -12.97
C ILE A 74 -5.56 10.39 -14.03
N ASN A 75 -4.58 9.72 -14.65
CA ASN A 75 -4.82 8.70 -15.66
C ASN A 75 -5.52 7.46 -15.08
N TRP A 76 -5.15 7.04 -13.86
CA TRP A 76 -5.80 5.92 -13.19
C TRP A 76 -7.29 6.20 -12.93
N ILE A 77 -7.61 7.37 -12.36
CA ILE A 77 -8.99 7.76 -12.05
C ILE A 77 -9.82 7.88 -13.33
N SER A 78 -9.27 8.54 -14.37
CA SER A 78 -9.93 8.65 -15.68
C SER A 78 -10.20 7.28 -16.30
N LYS A 79 -9.21 6.38 -16.32
CA LYS A 79 -9.36 5.05 -16.92
C LYS A 79 -10.31 4.14 -16.15
N LYS A 80 -10.31 4.20 -14.82
CA LYS A 80 -11.10 3.29 -13.97
C LYS A 80 -12.50 3.77 -13.68
N HIS A 81 -12.70 5.08 -13.66
CA HIS A 81 -13.96 5.69 -13.20
C HIS A 81 -14.56 6.67 -14.23
N SER A 82 -13.94 6.83 -15.41
CA SER A 82 -14.36 7.81 -16.42
C SER A 82 -14.45 9.24 -15.89
N TRP A 83 -13.67 9.53 -14.85
CA TRP A 83 -13.66 10.83 -14.18
C TRP A 83 -12.35 11.56 -14.45
N LYS A 84 -12.45 12.72 -15.08
CA LYS A 84 -11.30 13.61 -15.30
C LYS A 84 -11.16 14.54 -14.10
N ILE A 85 -9.99 14.49 -13.46
CA ILE A 85 -9.62 15.40 -12.37
C ILE A 85 -8.45 16.29 -12.79
N GLU A 86 -8.30 17.41 -12.10
CA GLU A 86 -7.19 18.34 -12.31
C GLU A 86 -6.11 18.14 -11.24
N LYS A 87 -4.86 18.47 -11.58
CA LYS A 87 -3.72 18.35 -10.67
C LYS A 87 -3.93 19.14 -9.39
N ASP A 88 -4.49 20.34 -9.50
CA ASP A 88 -4.67 21.26 -8.37
C ASP A 88 -5.74 20.78 -7.37
N TRP A 89 -6.52 19.75 -7.70
CA TRP A 89 -7.44 19.10 -6.77
C TRP A 89 -6.73 18.06 -5.87
N VAL A 90 -5.48 17.70 -6.17
CA VAL A 90 -4.76 16.61 -5.52
C VAL A 90 -3.84 17.14 -4.43
N ILE A 91 -4.19 16.84 -3.18
CA ILE A 91 -3.34 17.10 -2.00
C ILE A 91 -2.85 15.75 -1.46
N PHE A 92 -1.57 15.67 -1.14
CA PHE A 92 -1.01 14.47 -0.50
C PHE A 92 -1.35 14.46 1.00
N SER A 93 -1.79 13.29 1.47
CA SER A 93 -1.89 12.94 2.89
C SER A 93 -1.22 11.58 3.11
N PRO A 94 -0.59 11.33 4.28
CA PRO A 94 -0.06 10.01 4.62
C PRO A 94 -1.14 8.92 4.76
N GLY A 95 -2.42 9.30 4.85
CA GLY A 95 -3.54 8.35 4.88
C GLY A 95 -4.90 9.05 4.86
N ILE A 96 -5.97 8.27 4.70
CA ILE A 96 -7.34 8.80 4.66
C ILE A 96 -7.79 9.34 6.03
N VAL A 97 -7.51 8.63 7.12
CA VAL A 97 -7.90 9.08 8.48
C VAL A 97 -7.30 10.45 8.84
N PRO A 98 -5.98 10.70 8.66
CA PRO A 98 -5.42 12.04 8.82
C PRO A 98 -6.02 13.09 7.88
N ALA A 99 -6.31 12.75 6.62
CA ALA A 99 -6.89 13.69 5.66
C ALA A 99 -8.28 14.19 6.11
N VAL A 100 -9.12 13.28 6.61
CA VAL A 100 -10.46 13.62 7.10
C VAL A 100 -10.39 14.43 8.39
N ASN A 101 -9.45 14.14 9.29
CA ASN A 101 -9.32 14.84 10.56
C ASN A 101 -8.78 16.28 10.43
N LEU A 102 -8.07 16.58 9.33
CA LEU A 102 -7.55 17.92 9.04
C LEU A 102 -8.54 18.80 8.27
N ALA A 103 -9.61 18.21 7.73
CA ALA A 103 -10.59 18.88 6.89
C ALA A 103 -11.64 19.66 7.70
#